data_AF-A0AB38QUI7-F1
#
_entry.id   AF-A0AB38QUI7-F1
#
_cell.length_a   1.000
_cell.length_b   1.000
_cell.length_c   1.000
_cell.angle_alpha   90.00
_cell.angle_beta   90.00
_cell.angle_gamma   90.00
#
_symmetry.space_group_name_H-M   'P 1'
#
loop_
_entity.id
_entity.type
_entity.pdbx_description
1 polymer ?
#
loop_
_entity_poly.entity_id
_entity_poly.type
_entity_poly.pdbx_seq_one_letter_code
_entity_poly.pdbx_strand_id
1 'polypeptide(L)'
;MIKMIALYKQPKDKEKFDEHYFGTHAPITAKIPGLRKMEVTKITGTPMGGESEYYLLCEMYYDSYEAFKAAMKTSEAKASGKDLMSFAGDIVTLMVGEEVKND
;
A
#
# COMPACT_ATOMS: atom_id res chain seq x y z
N MET A 1 -6.28 3.33 15.35
CA MET A 1 -6.36 4.06 14.05
C MET A 1 -6.72 3.06 12.98
N ILE A 2 -7.47 3.48 11.96
CA ILE A 2 -7.75 2.63 10.79
C ILE A 2 -6.61 2.74 9.80
N LYS A 3 -6.21 1.60 9.22
CA LYS A 3 -5.26 1.56 8.12
C LYS A 3 -5.78 0.74 6.96
N MET A 4 -5.49 1.20 5.76
CA MET A 4 -5.48 0.37 4.56
C MET A 4 -4.08 -0.22 4.39
N ILE A 5 -4.02 -1.51 4.11
CA ILE A 5 -2.78 -2.27 3.98
C ILE A 5 -2.72 -2.81 2.56
N ALA A 6 -1.64 -2.52 1.84
CA ALA A 6 -1.32 -3.11 0.55
C ALA A 6 -0.05 -3.95 0.68
N LEU A 7 -0.18 -5.26 0.54
CA LEU A 7 0.93 -6.21 0.62
C LEU A 7 1.16 -6.84 -0.74
N TYR A 8 2.38 -6.71 -1.26
CA TYR A 8 2.75 -7.12 -2.61
C TYR A 8 3.61 -8.37 -2.54
N LYS A 9 3.26 -9.39 -3.32
CA LYS A 9 4.14 -10.53 -3.59
C LYS A 9 5.32 -10.12 -4.47
N GLN A 10 6.31 -11.01 -4.61
CA GLN A 10 7.44 -10.80 -5.53
C GLN A 10 6.97 -10.48 -6.95
N PRO A 11 7.32 -9.31 -7.51
CA PRO A 11 7.06 -9.02 -8.91
C PRO A 11 8.01 -9.82 -9.81
N LYS A 12 7.59 -10.10 -11.04
CA LYS A 12 8.43 -10.76 -12.05
C LYS A 12 9.65 -9.90 -12.44
N ASP A 13 9.48 -8.58 -12.41
CA ASP A 13 10.49 -7.57 -12.71
C ASP A 13 10.49 -6.53 -11.59
N LYS A 14 11.51 -6.60 -10.73
CA LYS A 14 11.63 -5.77 -9.52
C LYS A 14 11.99 -4.33 -9.86
N GLU A 15 12.86 -4.12 -10.85
CA GLU A 15 13.30 -2.80 -11.26
C GLU A 15 12.14 -2.01 -11.85
N LYS A 16 11.40 -2.62 -12.79
CA LYS A 16 10.21 -2.01 -13.36
C LYS A 16 9.10 -1.76 -12.33
N PHE A 17 8.92 -2.68 -11.38
CA PHE A 17 7.99 -2.48 -10.27
C PHE A 17 8.40 -1.28 -9.42
N ASP A 18 9.67 -1.19 -9.03
CA ASP A 18 10.19 -0.10 -8.21
C ASP A 18 10.06 1.25 -8.91
N GLU A 19 10.46 1.34 -10.18
CA GLU A 19 10.33 2.56 -10.97
C GLU A 19 8.90 3.07 -11.00
N HIS A 20 7.93 2.19 -11.30
CA HIS A 20 6.52 2.58 -11.34
C HIS A 20 5.96 2.88 -9.95
N TYR A 21 6.30 2.04 -8.97
CA TYR A 21 5.81 2.19 -7.61
C TYR A 21 6.24 3.52 -6.99
N PHE A 22 7.53 3.82 -7.01
CA PHE A 22 8.08 5.03 -6.39
C PHE A 22 7.94 6.27 -7.27
N GLY A 23 7.97 6.13 -8.60
CA GLY A 23 7.87 7.24 -9.55
C GLY A 23 6.44 7.68 -9.85
N THR A 24 5.46 6.76 -9.77
CA THR A 24 4.07 7.02 -10.19
C THR A 24 3.08 6.70 -9.07
N HIS A 25 3.06 5.46 -8.61
CA HIS A 25 1.99 4.97 -7.73
C HIS A 25 1.98 5.67 -6.36
N ALA A 26 3.11 5.67 -5.67
CA ALA A 26 3.26 6.27 -4.34
C ALA A 26 2.94 7.78 -4.33
N PRO A 27 3.42 8.61 -5.30
CA PRO A 27 3.02 10.01 -5.41
C PRO A 27 1.51 10.24 -5.62
N ILE A 28 0.82 9.36 -6.36
CA ILE A 28 -0.64 9.46 -6.53
C ILE A 28 -1.34 9.14 -5.20
N THR A 29 -0.95 8.05 -4.54
CA THR A 29 -1.52 7.61 -3.26
C THR A 29 -1.29 8.64 -2.15
N ALA A 30 -0.11 9.26 -2.08
CA ALA A 30 0.20 10.29 -1.09
C ALA A 30 -0.68 11.56 -1.21
N LYS A 31 -1.35 11.77 -2.35
CA LYS A 31 -2.26 12.90 -2.58
C LYS A 31 -3.69 12.66 -2.10
N ILE A 32 -4.02 11.45 -1.62
CA ILE A 32 -5.38 11.11 -1.22
C ILE A 32 -5.84 12.01 -0.06
N PRO A 33 -6.91 12.81 -0.23
CA PRO A 33 -7.46 13.62 0.85
C PRO A 33 -7.90 12.75 2.05
N GLY A 34 -7.47 13.12 3.25
CA GLY A 34 -7.77 12.39 4.49
C GLY A 34 -6.71 11.35 4.90
N LEU A 35 -5.73 11.06 4.04
CA LEU A 35 -4.57 10.26 4.39
C LEU A 35 -3.71 10.98 5.43
N ARG A 36 -3.39 10.31 6.54
CA ARG A 36 -2.59 10.89 7.64
C ARG A 36 -1.14 10.49 7.58
N LYS A 37 -0.88 9.26 7.17
CA LYS A 37 0.46 8.69 7.12
C LYS A 37 0.47 7.61 6.05
N MET A 38 1.56 7.54 5.32
CA MET A 38 1.86 6.43 4.40
C MET A 38 3.24 5.91 4.75
N GLU A 39 3.32 4.64 5.12
CA GLU A 39 4.57 3.95 5.42
C GLU A 39 4.79 2.87 4.38
N VAL A 40 5.99 2.86 3.80
CA VAL A 40 6.39 1.88 2.79
C VAL A 40 7.58 1.11 3.32
N THR A 41 7.44 -0.21 3.35
CA THR A 41 8.46 -1.14 3.82
C THR A 41 8.84 -2.08 2.70
N LYS A 42 10.09 -2.02 2.24
CA LYS A 42 10.66 -3.09 1.39
C LYS A 42 10.99 -4.30 2.25
N ILE A 43 10.50 -5.46 1.87
CA ILE A 43 10.74 -6.72 2.56
C ILE A 43 12.05 -7.31 2.04
N THR A 44 13.06 -7.41 2.90
CA THR A 44 14.42 -7.78 2.48
C THR A 44 14.73 -9.27 2.57
N GLY A 45 13.83 -10.08 3.12
CA GLY A 45 14.01 -11.52 3.27
C GLY A 45 13.24 -12.08 4.46
N THR A 46 13.55 -13.32 4.84
CA THR A 46 12.96 -13.98 6.02
C THR A 46 14.00 -14.18 7.13
N PRO A 47 13.56 -14.32 8.40
CA PRO A 47 14.47 -14.61 9.52
C PRO A 47 15.26 -15.93 9.38
N MET A 48 14.77 -16.88 8.56
CA MET A 48 15.43 -18.16 8.33
C MET A 48 16.53 -18.09 7.27
N GLY A 49 16.77 -16.90 6.70
CA GLY A 49 17.59 -16.73 5.52
C GLY A 49 16.82 -17.07 4.25
N GLY A 50 16.99 -16.26 3.21
CA GLY A 50 16.32 -16.45 1.91
C GLY A 50 15.23 -15.41 1.61
N GLU A 51 14.65 -15.56 0.43
CA GLU A 51 13.68 -14.62 -0.13
C GLU A 51 12.30 -14.78 0.51
N SER A 52 11.65 -13.66 0.80
CA SER A 52 10.27 -13.63 1.29
C SER A 52 9.29 -13.81 0.13
N GLU A 53 8.13 -14.42 0.37
CA GLU A 53 7.01 -14.41 -0.59
C GLU A 53 6.58 -12.96 -0.94
N TYR A 54 6.77 -12.04 0.00
CA TYR A 54 6.39 -10.64 -0.11
C TYR A 54 7.58 -9.75 -0.41
N TYR A 55 7.34 -8.73 -1.22
CA TYR A 55 8.33 -7.78 -1.69
C TYR A 55 8.19 -6.41 -1.04
N LEU A 56 6.96 -5.92 -0.89
CA LEU A 56 6.68 -4.58 -0.39
C LEU A 56 5.40 -4.58 0.43
N LEU A 57 5.39 -3.78 1.48
CA LEU A 57 4.22 -3.45 2.30
C LEU A 57 4.00 -1.94 2.27
N CYS A 58 2.77 -1.51 2.09
CA CYS A 58 2.35 -0.13 2.27
C CYS A 58 1.19 -0.05 3.26
N GLU A 59 1.33 0.82 4.25
CA GLU A 59 0.33 1.08 5.28
C GLU A 59 -0.11 2.55 5.20
N MET A 60 -1.41 2.75 4.99
CA MET A 60 -2.03 4.06 4.79
C MET A 60 -3.01 4.33 5.93
N TYR A 61 -2.71 5.31 6.76
CA TYR A 61 -3.41 5.57 8.02
C TYR A 61 -4.48 6.64 7.86
N TYR A 62 -5.61 6.44 8.52
CA TYR A 62 -6.76 7.32 8.55
C TYR A 62 -7.27 7.47 10.00
N ASP A 63 -7.90 8.60 10.32
CA ASP A 63 -8.33 8.90 11.69
C ASP A 63 -9.39 7.91 12.20
N SER A 64 -10.34 7.56 11.33
CA SER A 64 -11.46 6.65 11.63
C SER A 64 -11.89 5.88 10.39
N TYR A 65 -12.83 4.95 10.56
CA TYR A 65 -13.38 4.17 9.44
C TYR A 65 -14.23 5.04 8.51
N GLU A 66 -14.93 6.04 9.05
CA GLU A 66 -15.68 7.04 8.30
C GLU A 66 -14.75 7.93 7.47
N ALA A 67 -13.63 8.37 8.06
CA ALA A 67 -12.61 9.15 7.35
C ALA A 67 -11.99 8.32 6.20
N PHE A 68 -11.68 7.04 6.45
CA PHE A 68 -11.24 6.12 5.40
C PHE A 68 -12.28 5.99 4.28
N LYS A 69 -13.55 5.75 4.61
CA LYS A 69 -14.64 5.66 3.61
C LYS A 69 -14.81 6.95 2.80
N ALA A 70 -14.62 8.11 3.41
CA ALA A 70 -14.66 9.40 2.72
C ALA A 70 -13.47 9.53 1.76
N ALA A 71 -12.25 9.20 2.22
CA ALA A 71 -11.04 9.22 1.41
C ALA A 71 -11.15 8.32 0.17
N MET A 72 -11.71 7.11 0.30
CA MET A 72 -11.88 6.17 -0.81
C MET A 72 -12.85 6.64 -1.90
N LYS A 73 -13.67 7.67 -1.66
CA LYS A 73 -14.59 8.23 -2.66
C LYS A 73 -13.94 9.32 -3.53
N THR A 74 -12.77 9.80 -3.15
CA THR A 74 -12.06 10.89 -3.83
C THR A 74 -11.57 10.49 -5.22
N SER A 75 -11.33 11.47 -6.09
CA SER A 75 -10.72 11.27 -7.40
C SER A 75 -9.33 10.63 -7.31
N GLU A 76 -8.56 11.02 -6.31
CA GLU A 76 -7.19 10.62 -6.04
C GLU A 76 -7.14 9.14 -5.64
N ALA A 77 -8.04 8.71 -4.75
CA ALA A 77 -8.15 7.30 -4.38
C ALA A 77 -8.55 6.42 -5.57
N LYS A 78 -9.47 6.90 -6.41
CA LYS A 78 -9.86 6.19 -7.65
C LYS A 78 -8.70 6.11 -8.64
N ALA A 79 -7.91 7.17 -8.77
CA ALA A 79 -6.73 7.19 -9.62
C ALA A 79 -5.65 6.23 -9.11
N SER A 80 -5.37 6.24 -7.80
CA SER A 80 -4.44 5.30 -7.14
C SER A 80 -4.87 3.85 -7.36
N GLY A 81 -6.16 3.53 -7.13
CA GLY A 81 -6.69 2.19 -7.35
C GLY A 81 -6.63 1.74 -8.82
N LYS A 82 -6.94 2.63 -9.77
CA LYS A 82 -6.82 2.32 -11.20
C LYS A 82 -5.38 2.05 -11.60
N ASP A 83 -4.45 2.88 -11.15
CA ASP A 83 -3.03 2.71 -11.39
C ASP A 83 -2.54 1.38 -10.79
N LEU A 84 -2.85 1.10 -9.52
CA LEU A 84 -2.53 -0.14 -8.82
C LEU A 84 -2.90 -1.39 -9.64
N MET A 85 -4.14 -1.45 -10.10
CA MET A 85 -4.63 -2.62 -10.85
C MET A 85 -3.92 -2.79 -12.19
N SER A 86 -3.33 -1.74 -12.75
CA SER A 86 -2.64 -1.80 -14.04
C SER A 86 -1.24 -2.41 -13.97
N PHE A 87 -0.53 -2.30 -12.84
CA PHE A 87 0.86 -2.76 -12.71
C PHE A 87 1.07 -3.88 -11.69
N ALA A 88 0.18 -4.02 -10.70
CA ALA A 88 0.37 -4.95 -9.58
C ALA A 88 -0.91 -5.69 -9.16
N GLY A 89 -1.98 -5.64 -9.97
CA GLY A 89 -3.28 -6.20 -9.62
C GLY A 89 -3.29 -7.71 -9.34
N ASP A 90 -2.34 -8.47 -9.89
CA ASP A 90 -2.20 -9.92 -9.71
C ASP A 90 -1.33 -10.30 -8.49
N ILE A 91 -0.59 -9.34 -7.94
CA ILE A 91 0.36 -9.57 -6.82
C ILE A 91 0.02 -8.81 -5.55
N VAL A 92 -0.93 -7.88 -5.58
CA VAL A 92 -1.35 -7.09 -4.41
C VAL A 92 -2.49 -7.77 -3.65
N THR A 93 -2.37 -7.78 -2.33
CA THR A 93 -3.47 -8.05 -1.40
C THR A 93 -3.82 -6.78 -0.65
N LEU A 94 -5.10 -6.38 -0.68
CA LEU A 94 -5.61 -5.22 0.04
C LEU A 94 -6.39 -5.65 1.27
N MET A 95 -6.11 -5.03 2.40
CA MET A 95 -6.80 -5.27 3.67
C MET A 95 -7.12 -3.95 4.35
N VAL A 96 -8.14 -3.95 5.22
CA VAL A 96 -8.39 -2.85 6.16
C VAL A 96 -8.18 -3.41 7.56
N GLY A 97 -7.39 -2.71 8.36
CA GLY A 97 -7.06 -3.13 9.72
C GLY A 97 -7.22 -1.99 10.71
N GLU A 98 -7.34 -2.36 11.98
CA GLU A 98 -7.22 -1.46 13.11
C GLU A 98 -5.94 -1.81 13.86
N GLU A 99 -5.14 -0.80 14.18
CA GLU A 99 -3.96 -1.00 15.03
C GLU A 99 -4.39 -1.15 16.50
N VAL A 100 -4.14 -2.33 17.06
CA VAL A 100 -4.34 -2.63 18.47
C VAL A 100 -3.05 -2.29 19.22
N LYS A 101 -3.15 -1.40 20.21
CA LYS A 101 -2.03 -1.11 21.13
C LYS A 101 -2.06 -2.15 22.23
N ASN A 102 -0.92 -2.78 22.48
CA ASN A 102 -0.69 -3.52 23.71
C ASN A 102 -0.02 -2.55 24.68
N ASP A 103 -0.74 -2.21 25.76
CA ASP A 103 -0.20 -1.45 26.89
C ASP A 103 0.83 -2.27 27.69
#